data_AF-A0A2R5F9Q7-F1
#
_entry.id   AF-A0A2R5F9Q7-F1
#
_cell.length_a   1.000
_cell.length_b   1.000
_cell.length_c   1.000
_cell.angle_alpha   90.00
_cell.angle_beta   90.00
_cell.angle_gamma   90.00
#
_symmetry.space_group_name_H-M   'P 1'
#
loop_
_entity.id
_entity.type
_entity.pdbx_description
1 polymer ?
#
loop_
_entity_poly.entity_id
_entity_poly.type
_entity_poly.pdbx_seq_one_letter_code
_entity_poly.pdbx_strand_id
1 'polypeptide(L)'
;MSELNDPRVFFAAERTLLAWNRTSLTLMAFGFMIERFNLFTHMLRLGQGAGLERNFSFWVGLAFILLGALAAAASVLQYKRLLPSFKPNEIPKSYRVGLGIFMNSVIALLGIVLTLHLYLQGPV
;
A
#
# COMPACT_ATOMS: atom_id res chain seq x y z
N MET A 1 9.01 -21.44 -28.69
CA MET A 1 9.91 -21.76 -27.56
C MET A 1 9.68 -20.68 -26.51
N SER A 2 9.49 -21.03 -25.23
CA SER A 2 8.97 -20.06 -24.24
C SER A 2 10.01 -18.97 -23.93
N GLU A 3 9.62 -17.72 -24.13
CA GLU A 3 10.32 -16.45 -23.84
C GLU A 3 10.69 -16.22 -22.35
N LEU A 4 10.64 -17.26 -21.51
CA LEU A 4 10.94 -17.19 -20.08
C LEU A 4 12.42 -16.89 -19.76
N ASN A 5 13.32 -17.02 -20.76
CA ASN A 5 14.77 -16.83 -20.61
C ASN A 5 15.25 -15.38 -20.86
N ASP A 6 14.36 -14.41 -21.08
CA ASP A 6 14.77 -13.02 -21.33
C ASP A 6 14.88 -12.20 -20.01
N PRO A 7 16.06 -11.65 -19.67
CA PRO A 7 16.25 -10.76 -18.52
C PRO A 7 15.28 -9.56 -18.47
N ARG A 8 14.69 -9.17 -19.62
CA ARG A 8 13.67 -8.11 -19.69
C ARG A 8 12.40 -8.46 -18.91
N VAL A 9 12.04 -9.73 -18.79
CA VAL A 9 10.85 -10.18 -18.05
C VAL A 9 11.03 -9.91 -16.55
N PHE A 10 12.24 -10.13 -16.02
CA PHE A 10 12.57 -9.78 -14.64
C PHE A 10 12.42 -8.28 -14.39
N PHE A 11 13.01 -7.43 -15.24
CA PHE A 11 12.88 -5.97 -15.11
C PHE A 11 11.45 -5.46 -15.34
N ALA A 12 10.63 -6.18 -16.13
CA ALA A 12 9.21 -5.89 -16.26
C ALA A 12 8.46 -6.19 -14.96
N ALA A 13 8.73 -7.33 -14.31
CA ALA A 13 8.14 -7.68 -13.02
C ALA A 13 8.57 -6.72 -11.89
N GLU A 14 9.79 -6.22 -11.93
CA GLU A 14 10.22 -5.20 -10.97
C GLU A 14 9.52 -3.85 -11.18
N ARG A 15 9.33 -3.44 -12.44
CA ARG A 15 8.56 -2.22 -12.74
C ARG A 15 7.11 -2.34 -12.27
N THR A 16 6.47 -3.50 -12.40
CA THR A 16 5.12 -3.69 -11.87
C THR A 16 5.11 -3.63 -10.34
N LEU A 17 6.10 -4.22 -9.66
CA LEU A 17 6.26 -4.10 -8.20
C LEU A 17 6.41 -2.63 -7.75
N LEU A 18 7.19 -1.82 -8.46
CA LEU A 18 7.35 -0.40 -8.19
C LEU A 18 6.11 0.43 -8.54
N ALA A 19 5.36 0.02 -9.57
CA ALA A 19 4.07 0.65 -9.89
C ALA A 19 3.04 0.41 -8.78
N TRP A 20 2.99 -0.80 -8.22
CA TRP A 20 2.15 -1.13 -7.06
C TRP A 20 2.49 -0.31 -5.83
N ASN A 21 3.77 -0.01 -5.60
CA ASN A 21 4.23 0.85 -4.51
C ASN A 21 3.57 2.23 -4.59
N ARG A 22 3.65 2.88 -5.77
CA ARG A 22 3.03 4.19 -6.00
C ARG A 22 1.52 4.15 -5.77
N THR A 23 0.83 3.16 -6.33
CA THR A 23 -0.63 3.01 -6.14
C THR A 23 -0.98 2.87 -4.66
N SER A 24 -0.23 2.02 -3.94
CA SER A 24 -0.44 1.79 -2.51
C SER A 24 -0.26 3.07 -1.69
N LEU A 25 0.81 3.82 -1.93
CA LEU A 25 1.07 5.10 -1.27
C LEU A 25 -0.02 6.13 -1.57
N THR A 26 -0.49 6.22 -2.82
CA THR A 26 -1.56 7.16 -3.18
C THR A 26 -2.87 6.84 -2.47
N LEU A 27 -3.23 5.56 -2.34
CA LEU A 27 -4.42 5.12 -1.61
C LEU A 27 -4.31 5.45 -0.12
N MET A 28 -3.15 5.18 0.49
CA MET A 28 -2.90 5.52 1.89
C MET A 28 -2.96 7.02 2.15
N ALA A 29 -2.30 7.83 1.30
CA ALA A 29 -2.31 9.28 1.43
C ALA A 29 -3.73 9.85 1.29
N PHE A 30 -4.51 9.33 0.34
CA PHE A 30 -5.91 9.74 0.17
C PHE A 30 -6.78 9.35 1.36
N GLY A 31 -6.64 8.12 1.87
CA GLY A 31 -7.37 7.69 3.06
C GLY A 31 -7.03 8.51 4.31
N PHE A 32 -5.75 8.86 4.50
CA PHE A 32 -5.32 9.77 5.56
C PHE A 32 -5.88 11.19 5.38
N MET A 33 -5.91 11.69 4.13
CA MET A 33 -6.48 13.00 3.83
C MET A 33 -7.98 13.04 4.16
N ILE A 34 -8.75 12.00 3.82
CA ILE A 34 -10.18 11.90 4.15
C ILE A 34 -10.39 11.95 5.67
N GLU A 35 -9.62 11.17 6.43
CA GLU A 35 -9.71 11.16 7.90
C GLU A 35 -9.42 12.54 8.50
N ARG A 36 -8.36 13.21 8.03
CA ARG A 36 -7.99 14.55 8.50
C ARG A 36 -8.95 15.65 8.06
N PHE A 37 -9.55 15.53 6.88
CA PHE A 37 -10.52 16.50 6.39
C PHE A 37 -11.76 16.55 7.28
N ASN A 38 -12.17 15.41 7.83
CA ASN A 38 -13.25 15.36 8.81
C ASN A 38 -12.92 16.09 10.12
N LEU A 39 -11.67 16.00 10.59
CA LEU A 39 -11.22 16.73 11.77
C LEU A 39 -11.26 18.25 11.54
N PHE A 40 -10.89 18.67 10.32
CA PHE A 40 -11.00 20.07 9.88
C PHE A 40 -12.46 20.54 9.83
N THR A 41 -13.38 19.79 9.21
CA THR A 41 -14.80 20.20 9.13
C THR A 41 -15.47 20.27 10.50
N HIS A 42 -15.07 19.42 11.45
CA HIS A 42 -15.55 19.49 12.83
C HIS A 42 -15.10 20.78 13.54
N MET A 43 -13.85 21.20 13.35
CA MET A 43 -13.36 22.47 13.91
C MET A 43 -14.10 23.69 13.34
N LEU A 44 -14.49 23.65 12.06
CA LEU A 44 -15.29 24.73 11.44
C LEU A 44 -16.76 24.70 11.88
N ARG A 45 -17.32 23.52 12.14
CA ARG A 45 -18.70 23.34 12.59
C ARG A 45 -18.76 23.28 14.12
N LEU A 46 -18.45 24.40 14.78
CA LEU A 46 -18.63 24.58 16.23
C LEU A 46 -20.09 24.28 16.65
N GLY A 47 -20.35 23.04 17.08
CA GLY A 47 -21.52 22.70 17.90
C GLY A 47 -22.77 22.11 17.21
N GLN A 48 -22.74 21.73 15.92
CA GLN A 48 -23.91 21.11 15.26
C GLN A 48 -23.68 19.63 14.93
N GLY A 49 -24.13 18.73 15.81
CA GLY A 49 -24.62 17.37 15.51
C GLY A 49 -23.88 16.49 14.49
N ALA A 50 -22.55 16.54 14.40
CA ALA A 50 -21.77 15.89 13.32
C ALA A 50 -21.34 14.43 13.60
N GLY A 51 -21.96 13.73 14.55
CA GLY A 51 -21.51 12.39 14.96
C GLY A 51 -21.54 11.33 13.85
N LEU A 52 -22.59 11.33 13.01
CA LEU A 52 -22.77 10.32 11.96
C LEU A 52 -21.77 10.50 10.80
N GLU A 53 -21.60 11.74 10.33
CA GLU A 53 -20.66 12.11 9.26
C GLU A 53 -19.20 11.82 9.66
N ARG A 54 -18.89 12.01 10.95
CA ARG A 54 -17.57 11.72 11.53
C ARG A 54 -17.23 10.23 11.47
N ASN A 55 -18.18 9.37 11.82
CA ASN A 55 -17.99 7.93 11.73
C ASN A 55 -17.82 7.49 10.27
N PHE A 56 -18.63 8.01 9.35
CA PHE A 56 -18.55 7.63 7.94
C PHE A 56 -17.20 8.00 7.30
N SER A 57 -16.73 9.25 7.44
CA SER A 57 -15.40 9.64 6.93
C SER A 57 -14.26 8.84 7.54
N PHE A 58 -14.36 8.51 8.84
CA PHE A 58 -13.37 7.68 9.51
C PHE A 58 -13.29 6.28 8.88
N TRP A 59 -14.42 5.60 8.71
CA TRP A 59 -14.46 4.27 8.09
C TRP A 59 -13.98 4.29 6.63
N VAL A 60 -14.33 5.34 5.86
CA VAL A 60 -13.86 5.49 4.48
C VAL A 60 -12.34 5.70 4.45
N GLY A 61 -11.81 6.62 5.26
CA GLY A 61 -10.37 6.86 5.33
C GLY A 61 -9.58 5.61 5.74
N LEU A 62 -10.08 4.89 6.75
CA LEU A 62 -9.50 3.63 7.22
C LEU A 62 -9.52 2.56 6.12
N ALA A 63 -10.62 2.44 5.37
CA ALA A 63 -10.73 1.50 4.26
C ALA A 63 -9.70 1.79 3.14
N PHE A 64 -9.48 3.06 2.79
CA PHE A 64 -8.48 3.46 1.80
C PHE A 64 -7.04 3.15 2.25
N ILE A 65 -6.71 3.42 3.52
CA ILE A 65 -5.38 3.10 4.07
C ILE A 65 -5.17 1.58 4.08
N LEU A 66 -6.15 0.82 4.54
CA LEU A 66 -6.10 -0.63 4.56
C LEU A 66 -5.98 -1.21 3.14
N LEU A 67 -6.73 -0.68 2.17
CA LEU A 67 -6.65 -1.11 0.77
C LEU A 67 -5.25 -0.85 0.19
N GLY A 68 -4.66 0.31 0.50
CA GLY A 68 -3.26 0.58 0.14
C GLY A 68 -2.28 -0.40 0.79
N ALA A 69 -2.47 -0.74 2.06
CA ALA A 69 -1.61 -1.71 2.76
C ALA A 69 -1.72 -3.12 2.16
N LEU A 70 -2.94 -3.55 1.85
CA LEU A 70 -3.21 -4.83 1.18
C LEU A 70 -2.63 -4.86 -0.23
N ALA A 71 -2.72 -3.77 -0.99
CA ALA A 71 -2.10 -3.66 -2.31
C ALA A 71 -0.57 -3.79 -2.25
N ALA A 72 0.08 -3.15 -1.27
CA ALA A 72 1.51 -3.28 -1.04
C ALA A 72 1.91 -4.71 -0.62
N ALA A 73 1.11 -5.36 0.23
CA ALA A 73 1.35 -6.75 0.60
C ALA A 73 1.15 -7.72 -0.58
N ALA A 74 0.09 -7.50 -1.38
CA ALA A 74 -0.21 -8.30 -2.56
C ALA A 74 0.90 -8.20 -3.63
N SER A 75 1.49 -7.02 -3.81
CA SER A 75 2.60 -6.84 -4.75
C SER A 75 3.84 -7.65 -4.34
N VAL A 76 4.16 -7.69 -3.04
CA VAL A 76 5.24 -8.53 -2.50
C VAL A 76 4.95 -10.01 -2.70
N LEU A 77 3.71 -10.44 -2.40
CA LEU A 77 3.31 -11.83 -2.58
C LEU A 77 3.36 -12.25 -4.06
N GLN A 78 2.89 -11.40 -4.96
CA GLN A 78 2.95 -11.63 -6.40
C GLN A 78 4.39 -11.76 -6.87
N TYR A 79 5.27 -10.84 -6.48
CA TYR A 79 6.68 -10.86 -6.85
C TYR A 79 7.42 -12.07 -6.26
N LYS A 80 7.14 -12.45 -5.00
CA LYS A 80 7.67 -13.67 -4.37
C LYS A 80 7.19 -14.95 -5.03
N ARG A 81 5.96 -15.00 -5.53
CA ARG A 81 5.45 -16.16 -6.29
C ARG A 81 6.06 -16.25 -7.69
N LEU A 82 6.46 -15.12 -8.27
CA LEU A 82 7.13 -15.07 -9.57
C LEU A 82 8.61 -15.45 -9.49
N LEU A 83 9.28 -15.19 -8.36
CA LEU A 83 10.71 -15.48 -8.16
C LEU A 83 11.13 -16.95 -8.40
N PRO A 84 10.41 -17.98 -7.90
CA PRO A 84 10.74 -19.39 -8.16
C PRO A 84 10.63 -19.81 -9.62
N SER A 85 9.91 -19.04 -10.45
CA SER A 85 9.71 -19.34 -11.86
C SER A 85 10.89 -18.92 -12.75
N PHE A 86 11.82 -18.12 -12.23
CA PHE A 86 13.02 -17.68 -12.95
C PHE A 86 14.19 -18.64 -12.70
N LYS A 87 14.92 -18.99 -13.76
CA LYS A 87 16.12 -19.85 -13.62
C LYS A 87 17.28 -19.03 -13.04
N PRO A 88 18.23 -19.65 -12.29
CA PRO A 88 19.39 -18.96 -11.70
C PRO A 88 20.29 -18.20 -12.70
N ASN A 89 20.15 -18.45 -14.00
CA ASN A 89 20.93 -17.83 -15.07
C ASN A 89 20.32 -16.51 -15.60
N GLU A 90 19.09 -16.16 -15.20
CA GLU A 90 18.35 -14.98 -15.68
C GLU A 90 18.45 -13.77 -14.73
N ILE A 91 18.89 -13.99 -13.48
CA ILE A 91 19.09 -12.93 -12.49
C ILE A 91 20.55 -12.44 -12.62
N PRO A 92 20.80 -11.17 -13.01
CA PRO A 92 22.14 -10.64 -13.06
C PRO A 92 22.80 -10.77 -11.68
N LYS A 93 23.97 -11.42 -11.59
CA LYS A 93 24.67 -11.77 -10.33
C LYS A 93 24.94 -10.59 -9.38
N SER A 94 24.79 -9.35 -9.85
CA SER A 94 25.02 -8.12 -9.07
C SER A 94 23.73 -7.35 -8.73
N TYR A 95 22.55 -7.83 -9.15
CA TYR A 95 21.29 -7.11 -8.97
C TYR A 95 20.64 -7.40 -7.61
N ARG A 96 20.34 -6.34 -6.85
CA ARG A 96 19.83 -6.45 -5.48
C ARG A 96 18.30 -6.53 -5.46
N VAL A 97 17.78 -7.66 -5.89
CA VAL A 97 16.34 -8.02 -5.99
C VAL A 97 15.54 -7.73 -4.71
N GLY A 98 16.21 -7.69 -3.55
CA GLY A 98 15.57 -7.47 -2.25
C GLY A 98 15.04 -6.04 -2.02
N LEU A 99 15.48 -5.03 -2.76
CA LEU A 99 15.16 -3.63 -2.45
C LEU A 99 13.67 -3.30 -2.68
N GLY A 100 13.11 -3.73 -3.82
CA GLY A 100 11.68 -3.52 -4.11
C GLY A 100 10.76 -4.28 -3.15
N ILE A 101 11.16 -5.51 -2.76
CA ILE A 101 10.45 -6.31 -1.75
C ILE A 101 10.52 -5.61 -0.39
N PHE A 102 11.70 -5.16 0.01
CA PHE A 102 11.92 -4.46 1.27
C PHE A 102 11.06 -3.21 1.36
N MET A 103 11.10 -2.33 0.34
CA MET A 103 10.28 -1.12 0.31
C MET A 103 8.79 -1.39 0.41
N ASN A 104 8.23 -2.30 -0.40
CA ASN A 104 6.80 -2.60 -0.34
C ASN A 104 6.42 -3.28 0.99
N SER A 105 7.30 -4.09 1.57
CA SER A 105 7.07 -4.70 2.88
C SER A 105 7.04 -3.65 3.99
N VAL A 106 7.96 -2.67 3.95
CA VAL A 106 7.96 -1.54 4.88
C VAL A 106 6.69 -0.69 4.72
N ILE A 107 6.25 -0.41 3.49
CA ILE A 107 5.02 0.35 3.24
C ILE A 107 3.80 -0.41 3.76
N ALA A 108 3.69 -1.71 3.48
CA ALA A 108 2.61 -2.53 4.00
C ALA A 108 2.58 -2.54 5.54
N LEU A 109 3.74 -2.70 6.18
CA LEU A 109 3.86 -2.64 7.64
C LEU A 109 3.42 -1.28 8.20
N LEU A 110 3.93 -0.18 7.63
CA LEU A 110 3.56 1.18 8.04
C LEU A 110 2.06 1.44 7.84
N GLY A 111 1.48 0.96 6.73
CA GLY A 111 0.05 1.07 6.47
C GLY A 111 -0.81 0.32 7.49
N ILE A 112 -0.38 -0.89 7.90
CA ILE A 112 -1.05 -1.67 8.96
C ILE A 112 -0.94 -0.95 10.30
N VAL A 113 0.26 -0.48 10.66
CA VAL A 113 0.49 0.28 11.90
C VAL A 113 -0.37 1.55 11.93
N LEU A 114 -0.43 2.28 10.82
CA LEU A 114 -1.25 3.49 10.70
C LEU A 114 -2.74 3.16 10.84
N THR A 115 -3.22 2.11 10.17
CA THR A 115 -4.60 1.61 10.29
C THR A 115 -4.93 1.28 11.75
N LEU A 116 -4.05 0.53 12.44
CA LEU A 116 -4.26 0.13 13.82
C LEU A 116 -4.26 1.35 14.76
N HIS A 117 -3.31 2.27 14.57
CA HIS A 117 -3.22 3.49 15.37
C HIS A 117 -4.46 4.38 15.21
N LEU A 118 -4.94 4.55 13.97
CA LEU A 118 -6.18 5.29 13.71
C LEU A 118 -7.40 4.56 14.27
N TYR A 119 -7.45 3.23 14.18
CA TYR A 119 -8.52 2.43 14.78
C TYR A 119 -8.61 2.62 16.30
N LEU A 120 -7.47 2.58 17.00
CA LEU A 120 -7.41 2.78 18.45
C LEU A 120 -7.76 4.21 18.90
N GLN A 121 -7.56 5.21 18.04
CA GLN A 121 -7.91 6.62 18.29
C GLN A 121 -9.28 7.00 17.75
N GLY A 122 -9.92 6.10 17.02
CA GLY A 122 -11.22 6.30 16.40
C GLY A 122 -12.31 6.55 17.44
N PRO A 123 -13.41 7.21 17.06
CA PRO A 123 -14.58 7.35 17.91
C PRO A 123 -15.16 5.95 18.20
N VAL A 124 -14.94 5.43 19.40
CA VAL A 124 -15.71 4.32 19.97
C VAL A 124 -16.96 4.89 20.63
#